data_AF-A0A830B556-F1
#
_entry.id   AF-A0A830B556-F1
#
_cell.length_a   1.000
_cell.length_b   1.000
_cell.length_c   1.000
_cell.angle_alpha   90.00
_cell.angle_beta   90.00
_cell.angle_gamma   90.00
#
_symmetry.space_group_name_H-M   'P 1'
#
loop_
_entity.id
_entity.type
_entity.pdbx_description
1 polymer ?
#
loop_
_entity_poly.entity_id
_entity_poly.type
_entity_poly.pdbx_seq_one_letter_code
_entity_poly.pdbx_strand_id
1 'polypeptide(L)'
;MAVQQEPKMTIKRVWDSVEMYTVRCSKCLKWRLIPTKRKVRAIRERIDEEPFQCESAREWQQNICCDDESDVKKDDSLRWAMEKPSIPRTPTDWQRIIRLRAKGGTKFADIYYVSPSNKRMRSMVELERYLAENPNYQAEGVIASRFSFQSPVALDADYVNAKRRGVSASSQDMSGIFHSNIVH
;
A
#
# COMPACT_ATOMS: atom_id res chain seq x y z
N MET A 1 -10.70 -41.86 -8.89
CA MET A 1 -11.08 -40.49 -9.29
C MET A 1 -10.13 -39.54 -8.58
N ALA A 2 -9.15 -39.00 -9.31
CA ALA A 2 -8.14 -38.10 -8.74
C ALA A 2 -8.67 -36.67 -8.82
N VAL A 3 -9.02 -36.08 -7.67
CA VAL A 3 -9.07 -34.61 -7.56
C VAL A 3 -7.69 -34.18 -7.11
N GLN A 4 -6.88 -33.82 -8.09
CA GLN A 4 -5.60 -33.16 -7.88
C GLN A 4 -5.91 -31.80 -7.25
N GLN A 5 -5.64 -31.68 -5.95
CA GLN A 5 -5.42 -30.39 -5.35
C GLN A 5 -4.01 -29.90 -5.70
N GLU A 6 -3.89 -28.57 -5.65
CA GLU A 6 -2.68 -27.73 -5.59
C GLU A 6 -2.22 -27.13 -6.94
N PRO A 7 -1.62 -25.90 -6.96
CA PRO A 7 -0.71 -25.47 -5.89
C PRO A 7 -0.50 -23.98 -5.55
N LYS A 8 0.17 -23.85 -4.40
CA LYS A 8 1.14 -22.82 -3.99
C LYS A 8 0.56 -21.52 -3.45
N MET A 9 0.47 -21.47 -2.11
CA MET A 9 0.87 -20.28 -1.37
C MET A 9 2.23 -19.82 -1.92
N THR A 10 2.19 -18.82 -2.79
CA THR A 10 3.36 -18.15 -3.34
C THR A 10 4.27 -17.77 -2.19
N ILE A 11 5.53 -18.19 -2.28
CA ILE A 11 6.63 -17.86 -1.37
C ILE A 11 6.44 -16.41 -0.92
N LYS A 12 6.02 -16.20 0.33
CA LYS A 12 6.11 -14.89 0.98
C LYS A 12 7.59 -14.54 0.97
N ARG A 13 8.04 -13.77 -0.01
CA ARG A 13 9.33 -13.09 0.08
C ARG A 13 9.23 -12.30 1.39
N VAL A 14 10.05 -12.68 2.38
CA VAL A 14 10.06 -12.35 3.83
C VAL A 14 10.14 -10.84 4.14
N TRP A 15 9.89 -10.00 3.15
CA TRP A 15 10.17 -8.59 3.15
C TRP A 15 8.91 -7.72 3.20
N ASP A 16 7.75 -8.21 2.76
CA ASP A 16 6.50 -7.43 2.82
C ASP A 16 5.82 -7.65 4.19
N SER A 17 5.75 -6.60 5.01
CA SER A 17 5.03 -6.63 6.30
C SER A 17 3.50 -6.54 6.14
N VAL A 18 3.04 -6.52 4.89
CA VAL A 18 1.64 -6.41 4.50
C VAL A 18 1.03 -7.80 4.40
N GLU A 19 0.02 -8.06 5.23
CA GLU A 19 -0.67 -9.35 5.27
C GLU A 19 -1.95 -9.36 4.44
N MET A 20 -2.66 -8.23 4.37
CA MET A 20 -3.94 -8.10 3.72
C MET A 20 -3.99 -6.83 2.90
N TYR A 21 -4.90 -6.81 1.94
CA TYR A 21 -5.19 -5.62 1.17
C TYR A 21 -6.66 -5.32 1.30
N THR A 22 -7.00 -4.07 1.61
CA THR A 22 -8.39 -3.69 1.85
C THR A 22 -8.74 -2.40 1.14
N VAL A 23 -10.02 -2.24 0.80
CA VAL A 23 -10.59 -0.99 0.32
C VAL A 23 -11.89 -0.66 1.02
N ARG A 24 -12.10 0.60 1.35
CA ARG A 24 -13.33 1.12 1.95
C ARG A 24 -14.30 1.54 0.86
N CYS A 25 -15.53 1.06 0.95
CA CYS A 25 -16.61 1.49 0.06
C CYS A 25 -16.96 2.95 0.29
N SER A 26 -17.11 3.73 -0.78
CA SER A 26 -17.53 5.13 -0.72
C SER A 26 -18.99 5.33 -0.30
N LYS A 27 -19.85 4.31 -0.49
CA LYS A 27 -21.29 4.35 -0.15
C LYS A 27 -21.58 3.95 1.29
N CYS A 28 -21.17 2.75 1.69
CA CYS A 28 -21.50 2.18 3.00
C CYS A 28 -20.35 2.25 4.01
N LEU A 29 -19.16 2.71 3.61
CA LEU A 29 -17.96 2.82 4.44
C LEU A 29 -17.44 1.48 5.02
N LYS A 30 -17.98 0.34 4.59
CA LYS A 30 -17.50 -1.01 4.96
C LYS A 30 -16.21 -1.35 4.20
N TRP A 31 -15.36 -2.16 4.83
CA TRP A 31 -14.10 -2.61 4.27
C TRP A 31 -14.28 -3.91 3.48
N ARG A 32 -13.66 -3.96 2.31
CA ARG A 32 -13.61 -5.13 1.42
C ARG A 32 -12.18 -5.62 1.24
N LEU A 33 -11.98 -6.93 1.29
CA LEU A 33 -10.68 -7.54 1.00
C LEU A 33 -10.40 -7.53 -0.49
N ILE A 34 -9.18 -7.16 -0.86
CA ILE A 34 -8.69 -7.19 -2.24
C ILE A 34 -7.76 -8.39 -2.38
N PRO A 35 -8.01 -9.31 -3.33
CA PRO A 35 -7.31 -10.59 -3.38
C PRO A 35 -5.85 -10.49 -3.83
N THR A 36 -5.47 -9.42 -4.54
CA THR A 36 -4.12 -9.31 -5.13
C THR A 36 -3.56 -7.89 -5.11
N LYS A 37 -2.25 -7.77 -4.94
CA LYS A 37 -1.50 -6.50 -5.06
C LYS A 37 -1.73 -5.79 -6.39
N ARG A 38 -1.97 -6.55 -7.48
CA ARG A 38 -2.30 -5.99 -8.80
C ARG A 38 -3.64 -5.25 -8.78
N LYS A 39 -4.69 -5.83 -8.18
CA LYS A 39 -6.01 -5.19 -8.06
C LYS A 39 -5.95 -3.94 -7.19
N VAL A 40 -5.24 -4.00 -6.07
CA VAL A 40 -5.00 -2.84 -5.19
C VAL A 40 -4.45 -1.66 -5.97
N ARG A 41 -3.41 -1.90 -6.76
CA ARG A 41 -2.81 -0.87 -7.60
C ARG A 41 -3.79 -0.30 -8.64
N ALA A 42 -4.57 -1.15 -9.29
CA ALA A 42 -5.56 -0.72 -10.28
C ALA A 42 -6.66 0.15 -9.67
N ILE A 43 -7.17 -0.23 -8.48
CA ILE A 43 -8.18 0.56 -7.77
C ILE A 43 -7.57 1.89 -7.32
N ARG A 44 -6.34 1.89 -6.77
CA ARG A 44 -5.64 3.12 -6.36
C ARG A 44 -5.48 4.13 -7.48
N GLU A 45 -5.16 3.67 -8.67
CA GLU A 45 -4.91 4.54 -9.83
C GLU A 45 -6.15 5.35 -10.22
N ARG A 46 -7.34 4.82 -9.92
CA ARG A 46 -8.61 5.42 -10.31
C ARG A 46 -9.42 5.90 -9.12
N ILE A 47 -8.99 5.70 -7.88
CA ILE A 47 -9.86 5.91 -6.70
C ILE A 47 -10.36 7.36 -6.55
N ASP A 48 -9.57 8.33 -7.04
CA ASP A 48 -9.93 9.75 -7.02
C ASP A 48 -10.99 10.10 -8.08
N GLU A 49 -11.00 9.40 -9.22
CA GLU A 49 -11.92 9.59 -10.35
C GLU A 49 -13.15 8.67 -10.26
N GLU A 50 -12.93 7.44 -9.79
CA GLU A 50 -13.85 6.32 -9.67
C GLU A 50 -13.78 5.75 -8.24
N PRO A 51 -14.51 6.36 -7.27
CA PRO A 51 -14.53 5.89 -5.91
C PRO A 51 -15.07 4.46 -5.81
N PHE A 52 -14.38 3.62 -5.05
CA PHE A 52 -14.70 2.21 -4.93
C PHE A 52 -16.08 1.95 -4.31
N GLN A 53 -16.88 1.08 -4.93
CA GLN A 53 -18.19 0.63 -4.44
C GLN A 53 -18.18 -0.89 -4.23
N CYS A 54 -19.00 -1.41 -3.31
CA CYS A 54 -19.02 -2.86 -3.02
C CYS A 54 -19.30 -3.69 -4.27
N GLU A 55 -20.13 -3.19 -5.18
CA GLU A 55 -20.45 -3.84 -6.45
C GLU A 55 -19.22 -4.04 -7.34
N SER A 56 -18.20 -3.18 -7.23
CA SER A 56 -16.93 -3.34 -7.93
C SER A 56 -16.15 -4.58 -7.45
N ALA A 57 -16.38 -5.06 -6.21
CA ALA A 57 -15.80 -6.30 -5.73
C ALA A 57 -16.43 -7.56 -6.36
N ARG A 58 -17.53 -7.45 -7.10
CA ARG A 58 -18.15 -8.59 -7.80
C ARG A 58 -17.22 -9.26 -8.82
N GLU A 59 -16.17 -8.56 -9.25
CA GLU A 59 -15.09 -9.15 -10.04
C GLU A 59 -14.30 -10.25 -9.32
N TRP A 60 -14.37 -10.36 -8.00
CA TRP A 60 -13.67 -11.40 -7.22
C TRP A 60 -14.52 -12.05 -6.13
N GLN A 61 -15.62 -11.43 -5.71
CA GLN A 61 -16.57 -11.99 -4.75
C GLN A 61 -17.99 -11.81 -5.29
N GLN A 62 -18.55 -12.89 -5.83
CA GLN A 62 -19.87 -12.85 -6.46
C GLN A 62 -20.95 -12.42 -5.45
N ASN A 63 -21.95 -11.68 -5.94
CA ASN A 63 -23.13 -11.22 -5.20
C ASN A 63 -22.89 -10.20 -4.06
N ILE A 64 -21.66 -9.73 -3.83
CA ILE A 64 -21.41 -8.74 -2.78
C ILE A 64 -22.08 -7.38 -3.09
N CYS A 65 -22.58 -6.75 -2.04
CA CYS A 65 -23.26 -5.47 -2.04
C CYS A 65 -23.00 -4.69 -0.73
N CYS A 66 -23.66 -3.54 -0.60
CA CYS A 66 -23.53 -2.68 0.58
C CYS A 66 -24.24 -3.23 1.82
N ASP A 67 -25.18 -4.15 1.67
CA ASP A 67 -25.91 -4.75 2.80
C ASP A 67 -25.06 -5.80 3.53
N ASP A 68 -24.15 -6.47 2.82
CA ASP A 68 -23.23 -7.45 3.40
C ASP A 68 -22.32 -6.84 4.48
N GLU A 69 -22.04 -7.61 5.53
CA GLU A 69 -21.11 -7.26 6.60
C GLU A 69 -19.70 -6.94 6.08
N SER A 70 -18.97 -6.09 6.79
CA SER A 70 -17.57 -5.74 6.45
C SER A 70 -16.67 -6.96 6.51
N ASP A 71 -15.81 -7.15 5.51
CA ASP A 71 -14.91 -8.31 5.41
C ASP A 71 -13.84 -8.27 6.51
N VAL A 72 -13.47 -7.04 6.89
CA VAL A 72 -12.54 -6.77 7.98
C VAL A 72 -13.19 -5.78 8.93
N LYS A 73 -13.14 -6.08 10.22
CA LYS A 73 -13.51 -5.14 11.29
C LYS A 73 -12.24 -4.52 11.81
N LYS A 74 -12.27 -3.21 12.09
CA LYS A 74 -11.15 -2.53 12.73
C LYS A 74 -11.06 -3.05 14.16
N ASP A 75 -10.12 -3.94 14.42
CA ASP A 75 -9.75 -4.37 15.76
C ASP A 75 -8.34 -3.87 16.12
N ASP A 76 -7.96 -4.03 17.39
CA ASP A 76 -6.65 -3.58 17.89
C ASP A 76 -5.48 -4.47 17.45
N SER A 77 -5.75 -5.55 16.70
CA SER A 77 -4.72 -6.49 16.26
C SER A 77 -4.04 -6.04 14.95
N LEU A 78 -4.77 -5.31 14.10
CA LEU A 78 -4.30 -4.91 12.78
C LEU A 78 -3.73 -3.48 12.77
N ARG A 79 -2.54 -3.33 12.18
CA ARG A 79 -1.92 -2.03 11.91
C ARG A 79 -2.18 -1.61 10.47
N TRP A 80 -3.03 -0.61 10.33
CA TRP A 80 -3.51 -0.10 9.05
C TRP A 80 -2.52 0.91 8.44
N ALA A 81 -1.94 0.54 7.29
CA ALA A 81 -1.02 1.39 6.54
C ALA A 81 -1.73 2.14 5.39
N MET A 82 -2.04 3.42 5.58
CA MET A 82 -2.67 4.26 4.57
C MET A 82 -1.64 4.90 3.64
N GLU A 83 -1.73 4.63 2.35
CA GLU A 83 -0.93 5.34 1.36
C GLU A 83 -1.49 6.75 1.14
N LYS A 84 -0.60 7.73 0.96
CA LYS A 84 -1.00 9.06 0.51
C LYS A 84 -1.37 9.01 -0.99
N PRO A 85 -2.19 9.94 -1.50
CA PRO A 85 -2.40 10.08 -2.94
C PRO A 85 -1.07 10.28 -3.68
N SER A 86 -1.08 9.96 -4.98
CA SER A 86 0.04 10.18 -5.91
C SER A 86 1.27 9.27 -5.74
N ILE A 87 1.12 8.06 -5.18
CA ILE A 87 2.18 7.05 -5.24
C ILE A 87 2.23 6.48 -6.67
N PRO A 88 3.35 6.66 -7.41
CA PRO A 88 3.43 6.20 -8.79
C PRO A 88 3.32 4.67 -8.88
N ARG A 89 2.78 4.20 -10.01
CA ARG A 89 2.81 2.79 -10.35
C ARG A 89 4.27 2.32 -10.45
N THR A 90 4.60 1.34 -9.61
CA THR A 90 5.90 0.67 -9.65
C THR A 90 6.11 0.03 -11.03
N PRO A 91 7.30 0.18 -11.64
CA PRO A 91 7.63 -0.47 -12.91
C PRO A 91 7.47 -1.99 -12.87
N THR A 92 7.33 -2.61 -14.04
CA THR A 92 7.20 -4.06 -14.19
C THR A 92 8.41 -4.77 -13.57
N ASP A 93 8.18 -5.86 -12.84
CA ASP A 93 9.20 -6.66 -12.12
C ASP A 93 9.94 -5.96 -10.97
N TRP A 94 9.65 -4.69 -10.71
CA TRP A 94 10.08 -4.00 -9.51
C TRP A 94 9.08 -4.19 -8.37
N GLN A 95 9.58 -4.31 -7.15
CA GLN A 95 8.75 -4.52 -5.96
C GLN A 95 8.91 -3.37 -4.98
N ARG A 96 7.81 -2.68 -4.69
CA ARG A 96 7.72 -1.75 -3.56
C ARG A 96 7.34 -2.52 -2.30
N ILE A 97 8.13 -2.33 -1.25
CA ILE A 97 8.05 -3.06 0.02
C ILE A 97 7.85 -2.06 1.16
N ILE A 98 6.86 -2.34 2.02
CA ILE A 98 6.56 -1.55 3.21
C ILE A 98 7.03 -2.34 4.43
N ARG A 99 7.91 -1.74 5.24
CA ARG A 99 8.39 -2.33 6.49
C ARG A 99 7.90 -1.50 7.68
N LEU A 100 6.98 -2.05 8.46
CA LEU A 100 6.45 -1.37 9.65
C LEU A 100 7.55 -1.15 10.70
N ARG A 101 7.54 0.02 11.34
CA ARG A 101 8.38 0.33 12.51
C ARG A 101 7.59 0.09 13.80
N ALA A 102 8.30 -0.09 14.91
CA ALA A 102 7.67 -0.19 16.23
C ALA A 102 6.88 1.09 16.59
N LYS A 103 5.81 0.92 17.39
CA LYS A 103 4.99 2.02 17.91
C LYS A 103 5.87 2.99 18.73
N GLY A 104 5.52 4.27 18.69
CA GLY A 104 6.25 5.32 19.43
C GLY A 104 7.50 5.84 18.72
N GLY A 105 7.80 5.36 17.50
CA GLY A 105 8.83 5.92 16.64
C GLY A 105 8.43 7.25 15.98
N THR A 106 9.33 7.78 15.14
CA THR A 106 9.12 9.04 14.37
C THR A 106 8.49 8.83 12.99
N LYS A 107 8.42 7.58 12.52
CA LYS A 107 7.84 7.20 11.23
C LYS A 107 7.08 5.88 11.40
N PHE A 108 6.01 5.73 10.65
CA PHE A 108 5.19 4.53 10.67
C PHE A 108 5.88 3.34 9.99
N ALA A 109 6.48 3.57 8.81
CA ALA A 109 7.15 2.51 8.05
C ALA A 109 8.36 3.03 7.25
N ASP A 110 9.26 2.12 6.88
CA ASP A 110 10.26 2.34 5.84
C ASP A 110 9.77 1.79 4.50
N ILE A 111 10.11 2.48 3.41
CA ILE A 111 9.85 2.02 2.04
C ILE A 111 11.15 1.55 1.42
N TYR A 112 11.09 0.39 0.77
CA TYR A 112 12.15 -0.14 -0.06
C TYR A 112 11.63 -0.43 -1.46
N TYR A 113 12.51 -0.30 -2.45
CA TYR A 113 12.30 -0.92 -3.76
C TYR A 113 13.30 -2.04 -3.96
N VAL A 114 12.85 -3.12 -4.58
CA VAL A 114 13.68 -4.24 -5.00
C VAL A 114 13.63 -4.33 -6.51
N SER A 115 14.79 -4.28 -7.15
CA SER A 115 14.94 -4.42 -8.60
C SER A 115 14.72 -5.87 -9.06
N PRO A 116 14.55 -6.12 -10.37
CA PRO A 116 14.50 -7.47 -10.93
C PRO A 116 15.74 -8.31 -10.59
N SER A 117 16.90 -7.68 -10.44
CA SER A 117 18.15 -8.32 -9.99
C SER A 117 18.24 -8.51 -8.46
N ASN A 118 17.13 -8.33 -7.74
CA ASN A 118 17.03 -8.39 -6.27
C ASN A 118 17.88 -7.36 -5.51
N LYS A 119 18.34 -6.27 -6.16
CA LYS A 119 19.00 -5.17 -5.47
C LYS A 119 17.96 -4.37 -4.71
N ARG A 120 18.17 -4.17 -3.41
CA ARG A 120 17.30 -3.35 -2.55
C ARG A 120 17.84 -1.92 -2.46
N MET A 121 16.95 -0.95 -2.63
CA MET A 121 17.20 0.49 -2.44
C MET A 121 16.24 1.05 -1.39
N ARG A 122 16.71 2.02 -0.60
CA ARG A 122 15.95 2.67 0.48
C ARG A 122 15.80 4.19 0.31
N SER A 123 16.26 4.75 -0.80
CA SER A 123 16.14 6.18 -1.10
C SER A 123 16.19 6.46 -2.61
N MET A 124 15.77 7.67 -2.99
CA MET A 124 15.90 8.15 -4.37
C MET A 124 17.37 8.23 -4.81
N VAL A 125 18.26 8.68 -3.93
CA VAL A 125 19.70 8.77 -4.23
C VAL A 125 20.29 7.39 -4.55
N GLU A 126 19.92 6.36 -3.80
CA GLU A 126 20.36 4.99 -4.08
C GLU A 126 19.78 4.46 -5.40
N LEU A 127 18.52 4.78 -5.69
CA LEU A 127 17.84 4.38 -6.91
C LEU A 127 18.47 5.04 -8.15
N GLU A 128 18.71 6.35 -8.11
CA GLU A 128 19.29 7.10 -9.23
C GLU A 128 20.69 6.60 -9.55
N ARG A 129 21.53 6.39 -8.52
CA ARG A 129 22.85 5.78 -8.70
C ARG A 129 22.73 4.39 -9.35
N TYR A 130 21.82 3.55 -8.88
CA TYR A 130 21.62 2.21 -9.45
C TYR A 130 21.15 2.26 -10.91
N LEU A 131 20.26 3.18 -11.29
CA LEU A 131 19.81 3.35 -12.67
C LEU A 131 20.90 3.91 -13.58
N ALA A 132 21.84 4.71 -13.05
CA ALA A 132 23.01 5.17 -13.81
C ALA A 132 24.01 4.04 -14.06
N GLU A 133 24.20 3.14 -13.09
CA GLU A 133 25.04 1.94 -13.21
C GLU A 133 24.42 0.85 -14.10
N ASN A 134 23.11 0.90 -14.35
CA ASN A 134 22.35 -0.11 -15.10
C ASN A 134 21.46 0.55 -16.18
N PRO A 135 22.05 1.06 -17.28
CA PRO A 135 21.34 1.88 -18.26
C PRO A 135 20.26 1.14 -19.06
N ASN A 136 20.29 -0.20 -19.10
CA ASN A 136 19.28 -1.02 -19.77
C ASN A 136 17.86 -0.75 -19.24
N TYR A 137 17.71 -0.50 -17.93
CA TYR A 137 16.41 -0.19 -17.36
C TYR A 137 15.82 1.10 -17.91
N GLN A 138 16.65 2.10 -18.19
CA GLN A 138 16.18 3.35 -18.80
C GLN A 138 15.69 3.13 -20.24
N ALA A 139 16.38 2.27 -20.99
CA ALA A 139 15.94 1.86 -22.34
C ALA A 139 14.60 1.09 -22.30
N GLU A 140 14.32 0.36 -21.22
CA GLU A 140 13.03 -0.29 -20.96
C GLU A 140 11.96 0.67 -20.41
N GLY A 141 12.25 1.97 -20.32
CA GLY A 141 11.30 3.00 -19.86
C GLY A 141 11.18 3.14 -18.34
N VAL A 142 12.11 2.55 -17.57
CA VAL A 142 12.18 2.73 -16.11
C VAL A 142 12.78 4.11 -15.81
N ILE A 143 11.92 5.04 -15.39
CA ILE A 143 12.31 6.40 -15.01
C ILE A 143 12.09 6.65 -13.52
N ALA A 144 12.90 7.53 -12.93
CA ALA A 144 12.89 7.81 -11.49
C ALA A 144 11.53 8.29 -10.96
N SER A 145 10.72 8.98 -11.78
CA SER A 145 9.37 9.44 -11.42
C SER A 145 8.35 8.33 -11.20
N ARG A 146 8.68 7.08 -11.55
CA ARG A 146 7.86 5.89 -11.24
C ARG A 146 8.13 5.33 -9.84
N PHE A 147 8.96 6.00 -9.04
CA PHE A 147 9.34 5.59 -7.70
C PHE A 147 9.00 6.67 -6.68
N SER A 148 8.50 6.23 -5.53
CA SER A 148 8.29 7.09 -4.35
C SER A 148 8.63 6.32 -3.08
N PHE A 149 9.55 6.89 -2.29
CA PHE A 149 9.96 6.39 -0.97
C PHE A 149 9.12 6.98 0.18
N GLN A 150 7.99 7.59 -0.15
CA GLN A 150 7.10 8.18 0.83
C GLN A 150 6.47 7.11 1.72
N SER A 151 6.63 7.28 3.03
CA SER A 151 6.08 6.37 4.05
C SER A 151 4.55 6.49 4.13
N PRO A 152 3.81 5.38 4.22
CA PRO A 152 2.39 5.40 4.55
C PRO A 152 2.18 5.99 5.95
N VAL A 153 0.95 6.43 6.20
CA VAL A 153 0.50 6.98 7.48
C VAL A 153 -0.30 5.90 8.22
N ALA A 154 -0.15 5.83 9.53
CA ALA A 154 -0.97 4.97 10.37
C ALA A 154 -2.43 5.48 10.38
N LEU A 155 -3.41 4.57 10.34
CA LEU A 155 -4.80 4.94 10.63
C LEU A 155 -5.00 5.34 12.10
N ASP A 156 -4.22 4.74 13.00
CA ASP A 156 -4.14 5.15 14.40
C ASP A 156 -3.20 6.37 14.53
N ALA A 157 -3.78 7.52 14.89
CA ALA A 157 -3.05 8.77 15.06
C ALA A 157 -1.99 8.69 16.18
N ASP A 158 -2.18 7.82 17.18
CA ASP A 158 -1.27 7.67 18.33
C ASP A 158 -0.11 6.70 18.04
N TYR A 159 -0.01 6.17 16.81
CA TYR A 159 1.05 5.24 16.45
C TYR A 159 2.44 5.91 16.43
N VAL A 160 2.50 7.14 15.93
CA VAL A 160 3.75 7.91 15.76
C VAL A 160 3.77 9.01 16.80
N ASN A 161 4.75 8.98 17.70
CA ASN A 161 4.84 9.97 18.78
C ASN A 161 5.82 11.09 18.40
N ALA A 162 5.43 11.93 17.44
CA ALA A 162 6.21 13.11 17.04
C ALA A 162 6.22 14.22 18.11
N LYS A 163 5.23 14.25 19.01
CA LYS A 163 4.99 15.32 20.00
C LYS A 163 6.01 15.42 21.14
N ARG A 164 6.98 14.51 21.26
CA ARG A 164 8.06 14.61 22.27
C ARG A 164 9.28 15.43 21.83
N ARG A 165 9.25 16.08 20.66
CA ARG A 165 10.22 17.13 20.31
C ARG A 165 9.47 18.44 20.16
N GLY A 166 9.64 19.32 21.16
CA GLY A 166 8.95 20.60 21.22
C GLY A 166 9.29 21.47 20.03
N VAL A 167 8.28 21.78 19.22
CA VAL A 167 8.05 23.06 18.57
C VAL A 167 6.53 23.22 18.48
N SER A 168 6.07 24.42 18.81
CA SER A 168 4.69 24.91 18.89
C SER A 168 3.76 24.36 17.80
N ALA A 169 2.62 23.83 18.26
CA ALA A 169 1.53 23.35 17.44
C ALA A 169 0.85 24.51 16.71
N SER A 170 1.00 24.59 15.38
CA SER A 170 -0.04 25.13 14.53
C SER A 170 -0.97 23.97 14.16
N SER A 171 -2.25 24.10 14.53
CA SER A 171 -3.31 23.17 14.16
C SER A 171 -3.42 23.11 12.63
N GLN A 172 -2.81 22.10 12.02
CA GLN A 172 -3.14 21.73 10.66
C GLN A 172 -4.39 20.87 10.71
N ASP A 173 -5.44 21.44 10.13
CA ASP A 173 -6.73 20.86 9.87
C ASP A 173 -6.60 19.46 9.23
N MET A 174 -7.03 18.44 9.99
CA MET A 174 -6.95 17.03 9.63
C MET A 174 -8.13 16.58 8.75
N SER A 175 -8.89 17.52 8.18
CA SER A 175 -10.03 17.24 7.30
C SER A 175 -9.64 16.96 5.84
N GLY A 176 -8.42 17.31 5.42
CA GLY A 176 -8.01 17.22 4.00
C GLY A 176 -7.13 16.02 3.58
N ILE A 177 -6.71 15.13 4.49
CA ILE A 177 -5.53 14.26 4.25
C ILE A 177 -5.88 12.77 3.98
N PHE A 178 -7.10 12.32 4.23
CA PHE A 178 -7.43 10.88 4.15
C PHE A 178 -8.57 10.57 3.17
N HIS A 179 -8.34 10.83 1.88
CA HIS A 179 -9.12 10.20 0.79
C HIS A 179 -8.67 8.76 0.48
N SER A 180 -7.65 8.25 1.19
CA SER A 180 -7.13 6.91 0.96
C SER A 180 -8.12 5.85 1.44
N ASN A 181 -8.93 5.38 0.50
CA ASN A 181 -9.83 4.26 0.75
C ASN A 181 -9.09 2.92 0.78
N ILE A 182 -7.78 2.86 0.52
CA ILE A 182 -7.08 1.58 0.36
C ILE A 182 -5.97 1.43 1.39
N VAL A 183 -6.04 0.34 2.14
CA VAL A 183 -5.12 0.04 3.24
C VAL A 183 -4.44 -1.31 3.05
N HIS A 184 -3.21 -1.38 3.54
CA HIS A 184 -2.35 -2.54 3.62
C HIS A 184 -2.21 -3.03 5.06
#